data_AF-A0A9E1J979-F1
#
_entry.id   AF-A0A9E1J979-F1
#
_cell.length_a   1.000
_cell.length_b   1.000
_cell.length_c   1.000
_cell.angle_alpha   90.00
_cell.angle_beta   90.00
_cell.angle_gamma   90.00
#
_symmetry.space_group_name_H-M   'P 1'
#
loop_
_entity.id
_entity.type
_entity.pdbx_description
1 polymer ?
#
loop_
_entity_poly.entity_id
_entity_poly.type
_entity_poly.pdbx_seq_one_letter_code
_entity_poly.pdbx_strand_id
1 'polypeptide(L)' 'TAANPLGVKGSGQAGCMAAPQAIMAAVLDALKPLGITNMDMPVTPERLWRAIKASS' A
#
# COMPACT_ATOMS: atom_id res chain seq x y z
N THR A 1 6.84 26.27 -12.01
CA THR A 1 5.48 26.79 -11.76
C THR A 1 5.59 28.15 -11.10
N ALA A 2 4.89 29.17 -11.60
CA ALA A 2 4.88 30.52 -11.00
C ALA A 2 4.23 30.58 -9.60
N ALA A 3 3.79 29.45 -9.05
CA ALA A 3 2.98 29.38 -7.84
C ALA A 3 3.76 29.51 -6.52
N ASN A 4 5.08 29.37 -6.52
CA ASN A 4 5.92 29.57 -5.33
C ASN A 4 7.27 30.20 -5.73
N PRO A 5 7.56 31.47 -5.35
CA PRO A 5 8.83 32.15 -5.65
C PRO A 5 10.08 31.47 -5.08
N LEU A 6 9.96 30.74 -3.97
CA LEU A 6 11.07 30.00 -3.35
C LEU A 6 11.28 28.61 -3.94
N GLY A 7 10.37 28.12 -4.81
CA GLY A 7 10.46 26.79 -5.42
C GLY A 7 10.27 25.61 -4.46
N VAL A 8 10.08 25.84 -3.16
CA VAL A 8 9.92 24.79 -2.14
C VAL A 8 8.55 24.09 -2.20
N LYS A 9 8.49 22.86 -1.69
CA LYS A 9 7.24 22.09 -1.54
C LYS A 9 7.20 21.47 -0.15
N GLY A 10 6.01 21.44 0.46
CA GLY A 10 5.81 20.71 1.71
C GLY A 10 5.85 19.21 1.45
N SER A 11 6.61 18.48 2.27
CA SER A 11 6.75 17.01 2.17
C SER A 11 6.53 16.30 3.51
N GLY A 12 6.16 17.01 4.57
CA GLY A 12 6.06 16.44 5.93
C GLY A 12 5.12 15.23 6.03
N GLN A 13 4.09 15.16 5.18
CA GLN A 13 3.14 14.04 5.12
C GLN A 13 3.44 13.03 4.01
N ALA A 14 4.39 13.30 3.13
CA ALA A 14 4.64 12.45 1.95
C ALA A 14 4.99 11.01 2.35
N GLY A 15 5.76 10.83 3.43
CA GLY A 15 6.07 9.49 3.97
C GLY A 15 4.84 8.75 4.48
N CYS A 16 4.01 9.39 5.33
CA CYS A 16 2.77 8.79 5.84
C CYS A 16 1.78 8.45 4.72
N MET A 17 1.78 9.22 3.62
CA MET A 17 0.94 8.93 2.46
C MET A 17 1.56 7.92 1.51
N ALA A 18 2.88 7.77 1.40
CA ALA A 18 3.48 6.83 0.43
C ALA A 18 3.65 5.43 1.02
N ALA A 19 3.96 5.33 2.32
CA ALA A 19 4.30 4.07 2.96
C ALA A 19 3.16 3.04 2.97
N PRO A 20 1.90 3.37 3.34
CA PRO A 20 0.82 2.38 3.33
C PRO A 20 0.57 1.80 1.93
N GLN A 21 0.62 2.64 0.90
CA GLN A 21 0.42 2.25 -0.49
C GLN A 21 1.55 1.34 -0.97
N ALA A 22 2.81 1.66 -0.64
CA ALA A 22 3.95 0.81 -0.97
C ALA A 22 3.84 -0.57 -0.32
N ILE A 23 3.43 -0.62 0.96
CA ILE A 23 3.21 -1.87 1.69
C ILE A 23 2.08 -2.69 1.05
N MET A 24 0.94 -2.06 0.74
CA MET A 24 -0.18 -2.76 0.09
C MET A 24 0.19 -3.31 -1.29
N ALA A 25 0.94 -2.55 -2.09
CA ALA A 25 1.42 -3.02 -3.38
C ALA A 25 2.34 -4.24 -3.25
N ALA A 26 3.26 -4.23 -2.27
CA ALA A 26 4.16 -5.36 -2.01
C ALA A 26 3.40 -6.61 -1.53
N VAL A 27 2.40 -6.44 -0.65
CA VAL A 27 1.54 -7.55 -0.21
C VAL A 27 0.79 -8.16 -1.40
N LEU A 28 0.12 -7.34 -2.21
CA LEU A 28 -0.63 -7.84 -3.36
C LEU A 28 0.28 -8.50 -4.40
N ASP A 29 1.48 -7.96 -4.63
CA ASP A 29 2.47 -8.58 -5.51
C ASP A 29 2.85 -10.00 -5.06
N ALA A 30 3.12 -10.18 -3.77
CA ALA A 30 3.43 -11.49 -3.19
C ALA A 30 2.28 -12.50 -3.28
N LEU A 31 1.02 -12.03 -3.31
CA LEU A 31 -0.16 -12.88 -3.38
C LEU A 31 -0.67 -13.14 -4.80
N LYS A 32 -0.10 -12.50 -5.83
CA LYS A 32 -0.46 -12.72 -7.25
C LYS A 32 -0.51 -14.21 -7.65
N PRO A 33 0.44 -15.09 -7.25
CA PRO A 33 0.39 -16.51 -7.60
C PRO A 33 -0.84 -17.24 -7.05
N LEU A 34 -1.49 -16.70 -6.02
CA LEU A 34 -2.69 -17.22 -5.39
C LEU A 34 -3.98 -16.63 -5.99
N GLY A 35 -3.87 -15.77 -7.03
CA GLY A 35 -5.01 -15.10 -7.65
C GLY A 35 -5.62 -13.97 -6.82
N ILE A 36 -4.98 -13.56 -5.71
CA ILE A 36 -5.49 -12.50 -4.84
C ILE A 36 -5.00 -11.15 -5.38
N THR A 37 -5.94 -10.32 -5.86
CA THR A 37 -5.65 -9.02 -6.49
C THR A 37 -6.12 -7.81 -5.68
N ASN A 38 -6.88 -8.03 -4.60
CA ASN A 38 -7.35 -6.98 -3.70
C ASN A 38 -7.35 -7.47 -2.24
N MET A 39 -7.25 -6.50 -1.31
CA MET A 39 -7.38 -6.73 0.13
C MET A 39 -7.60 -5.37 0.81
N ASP A 40 -8.55 -5.27 1.74
CA ASP A 40 -8.71 -4.02 2.48
C ASP A 40 -7.66 -3.87 3.59
N MET A 41 -7.29 -2.61 3.83
CA MET A 41 -6.51 -2.25 5.01
C MET A 41 -7.36 -2.36 6.30
N PRO A 42 -6.74 -2.57 7.46
CA PRO A 42 -5.35 -2.96 7.65
C PRO A 42 -5.13 -4.44 7.29
N VAL A 43 -3.97 -4.76 6.73
CA VAL A 43 -3.52 -6.13 6.47
C VAL A 43 -2.96 -6.71 7.76
N THR A 44 -3.85 -7.19 8.63
CA THR A 44 -3.44 -7.93 9.82
C THR A 44 -2.98 -9.34 9.43
N PRO A 45 -2.09 -9.98 10.23
CA PRO A 45 -1.66 -11.35 9.97
C PRO A 45 -2.83 -12.35 9.86
N GLU A 46 -3.88 -12.17 10.66
CA GLU A 46 -5.10 -13.00 10.62
C GLU A 46 -5.84 -12.88 9.27
N ARG A 47 -6.07 -11.66 8.77
CA ARG A 47 -6.76 -11.43 7.50
C ARG A 47 -5.96 -11.99 6.33
N LEU A 48 -4.64 -11.78 6.35
CA LEU A 48 -3.72 -12.31 5.36
C LEU A 48 -3.75 -13.84 5.34
N TRP A 49 -3.67 -14.47 6.50
CA TRP A 49 -3.74 -15.93 6.63
C TRP A 49 -5.06 -16.50 6.13
N ARG A 50 -6.19 -15.87 6.48
CA ARG A 50 -7.52 -16.29 5.99
C ARG A 50 -7.63 -16.17 4.47
N ALA A 51 -7.11 -15.09 3.87
CA ALA A 51 -7.14 -14.92 2.42
C ALA A 51 -6.33 -16.01 1.70
N ILE A 52 -5.13 -16.32 2.20
CA ILE A 52 -4.28 -17.40 1.66
C ILE A 52 -4.96 -18.77 1.83
N LYS A 53 -5.65 -19.01 2.95
CA LYS A 53 -6.38 -20.27 3.16
C LYS A 53 -7.61 -20.41 2.27
N ALA A 54 -8.27 -19.31 1.92
CA ALA A 54 -9.44 -19.31 1.05
C ALA A 54 -9.10 -19.45 -0.44
N SER A 55 -7.83 -19.27 -0.84
CA SER A 55 -7.37 -19.41 -2.22
C SER A 55 -6.93 -20.85 -2.59
N SER A 56 -7.19 -21.83 -1.72
CA SER A 56 -6.90 -23.26 -1.94
C SER A 56 -8.10 -24.00 -2.52
#